data_AF-A0AAE4KR52-F1
#
_entry.id   AF-A0AAE4KR52-F1
#
_cell.length_a   1.000
_cell.length_b   1.000
_cell.length_c   1.000
_cell.angle_alpha   90.00
_cell.angle_beta   90.00
_cell.angle_gamma   90.00
#
_symmetry.space_group_name_H-M   'P 1'
#
loop_
_entity.id
_entity.type
_entity.pdbx_description
1 polymer ?
#
loop_
_entity_poly.entity_id
_entity_poly.type
_entity_poly.pdbx_seq_one_letter_code
_entity_poly.pdbx_strand_id
1 'polypeptide(L)'
;MSPTTATRHDVPKQAWWARLVDSCYRATTPKLVQEMQHEASHAYNEMLEDLDLPLDAHFEREMARQLQSGQPLGFKPARTLMPVLMQRFGLQEAELATDPDYGAMRATCNGCPVVGRCWKAMRGGADLEECRGFCPNAEAFDSRAAQ
;
A
#
# COMPACT_ATOMS: atom_id res chain seq x y z
N MET A 1 41.25 -42.37 -9.90
CA MET A 1 39.88 -41.95 -10.23
C MET A 1 39.02 -42.30 -9.03
N SER A 2 38.64 -41.28 -8.24
CA SER A 2 37.79 -41.47 -7.05
C SER A 2 36.58 -40.55 -7.17
N PRO A 3 35.38 -41.00 -6.77
CA PRO A 3 34.13 -40.39 -7.20
C PRO A 3 33.75 -39.17 -6.35
N THR A 4 33.31 -38.11 -7.02
CA THR A 4 32.65 -36.96 -6.41
C THR A 4 31.34 -37.41 -5.78
N THR A 5 31.25 -37.40 -4.46
CA THR A 5 29.99 -37.64 -3.75
C THR A 5 29.19 -36.34 -3.74
N ALA A 6 28.09 -36.32 -4.48
CA ALA A 6 27.14 -35.21 -4.48
C ALA A 6 26.45 -35.12 -3.11
N THR A 7 26.67 -34.01 -2.40
CA THR A 7 26.03 -33.72 -1.12
C THR A 7 24.54 -33.47 -1.35
N ARG A 8 23.69 -34.39 -0.89
CA ARG A 8 22.24 -34.21 -0.80
C ARG A 8 21.99 -33.16 0.30
N HIS A 9 21.47 -32.01 -0.07
CA HIS A 9 21.10 -30.95 0.88
C HIS A 9 19.88 -31.40 1.70
N ASP A 10 20.12 -31.95 2.89
CA ASP A 10 19.08 -32.15 3.89
C ASP A 10 18.68 -30.78 4.47
N VAL A 11 17.62 -30.20 3.91
CA VAL A 11 16.98 -29.03 4.54
C VAL A 11 16.36 -29.51 5.87
N PRO A 12 16.69 -28.88 7.01
CA PRO A 12 16.23 -29.34 8.32
C PRO A 12 14.70 -29.47 8.36
N LYS A 13 14.18 -30.50 9.05
CA LYS A 13 12.75 -30.81 9.05
C LYS A 13 11.85 -29.60 9.40
N GLN A 14 12.31 -28.73 10.29
CA GLN A 14 11.59 -27.52 10.67
C GLN A 14 11.56 -26.45 9.57
N ALA A 15 12.64 -26.35 8.77
CA ALA A 15 12.75 -25.36 7.70
C ALA A 15 11.87 -25.70 6.49
N TRP A 16 11.67 -26.98 6.15
CA TRP A 16 10.74 -27.33 5.08
C TRP A 16 9.28 -27.18 5.50
N TRP A 17 8.93 -27.53 6.75
CA TRP A 17 7.58 -27.31 7.27
C TRP A 17 7.22 -25.83 7.31
N ALA A 18 8.13 -24.97 7.78
CA ALA A 18 7.94 -23.52 7.77
C ALA A 18 7.71 -22.98 6.34
N ARG A 19 8.49 -23.44 5.37
CA ARG A 19 8.29 -23.09 3.94
C ARG A 19 6.95 -23.56 3.40
N LEU A 20 6.49 -24.74 3.81
CA LEU A 20 5.20 -25.27 3.37
C LEU A 20 4.05 -24.48 3.98
N VAL A 21 4.10 -24.15 5.26
CA VAL A 21 3.11 -23.29 5.93
C VAL A 21 3.09 -21.89 5.29
N ASP A 22 4.25 -21.27 5.04
CA ASP A 22 4.35 -20.00 4.31
C ASP A 22 3.77 -20.10 2.89
N SER A 23 4.05 -21.19 2.16
CA SER A 23 3.49 -21.43 0.84
C SER A 23 1.97 -21.58 0.86
N CYS A 24 1.43 -22.33 1.82
CA CYS A 24 -0.01 -22.49 2.03
C CYS A 24 -0.64 -21.14 2.39
N TYR A 25 -0.05 -20.40 3.33
CA TYR A 25 -0.53 -19.09 3.73
C TYR A 25 -0.60 -18.15 2.52
N ARG A 26 0.49 -18.00 1.76
CA ARG A 26 0.55 -17.21 0.52
C ARG A 26 -0.51 -17.60 -0.49
N ALA A 27 -0.78 -18.89 -0.65
CA ALA A 27 -1.80 -19.38 -1.56
C ALA A 27 -3.22 -18.98 -1.11
N THR A 28 -3.44 -18.88 0.21
CA THR A 28 -4.74 -18.53 0.79
C THR A 28 -4.95 -17.03 1.03
N THR A 29 -3.89 -16.22 1.11
CA THR A 29 -3.97 -14.78 1.43
C THR A 29 -4.95 -14.00 0.53
N PRO A 30 -4.99 -14.17 -0.80
CA PRO A 30 -5.96 -13.47 -1.65
C PRO A 30 -7.41 -13.71 -1.25
N LYS A 31 -7.74 -14.96 -0.91
CA LYS A 31 -9.09 -15.33 -0.48
C LYS A 31 -9.40 -14.74 0.89
N LEU A 32 -8.45 -14.79 1.82
CA LEU A 32 -8.62 -14.22 3.16
C LEU A 32 -8.88 -12.71 3.11
N VAL A 33 -8.10 -11.96 2.33
CA VAL A 33 -8.28 -10.51 2.18
C VAL A 33 -9.64 -10.19 1.58
N GLN A 34 -10.07 -10.94 0.57
CA GLN A 34 -11.39 -10.80 -0.03
C GLN A 34 -12.53 -11.13 0.97
N GLU A 35 -12.42 -12.23 1.71
CA GLU A 35 -13.38 -12.61 2.75
C GLU A 35 -13.47 -11.51 3.82
N MET A 36 -12.33 -10.98 4.29
CA MET A 36 -12.32 -9.86 5.23
C MET A 36 -12.98 -8.60 4.67
N GLN A 37 -12.75 -8.27 3.39
CA GLN A 37 -13.41 -7.14 2.74
C GLN A 37 -14.95 -7.28 2.78
N HIS A 38 -15.48 -8.49 2.58
CA HIS A 38 -16.93 -8.74 2.51
C HIS A 38 -17.58 -8.99 3.88
N GLU A 39 -16.93 -9.75 4.75
CA GLU A 39 -17.50 -10.24 6.00
C GLU A 39 -17.13 -9.36 7.20
N ALA A 40 -16.04 -8.58 7.09
CA ALA A 40 -15.51 -7.72 8.14
C ALA A 40 -15.10 -6.34 7.60
N SER A 41 -15.95 -5.73 6.75
CA SER A 41 -15.62 -4.49 6.03
C SER A 41 -15.13 -3.35 6.93
N HIS A 42 -15.62 -3.26 8.16
CA HIS A 42 -15.13 -2.27 9.13
C HIS A 42 -13.65 -2.47 9.46
N ALA A 43 -13.26 -3.68 9.87
CA ALA A 43 -11.87 -4.00 10.19
C ALA A 43 -10.97 -3.85 8.95
N TYR A 44 -11.48 -4.21 7.77
CA TYR A 44 -10.75 -4.00 6.53
C TYR A 44 -10.51 -2.51 6.22
N ASN A 45 -11.52 -1.65 6.42
CA ASN A 45 -11.38 -0.21 6.23
C ASN A 45 -10.44 0.42 7.27
N GLU A 46 -10.49 -0.04 8.52
CA GLU A 46 -9.56 0.38 9.57
C GLU A 46 -8.10 0.10 9.16
N MET A 47 -7.82 -1.06 8.58
CA MET A 47 -6.49 -1.38 8.03
C MET A 47 -6.09 -0.50 6.84
N LEU A 48 -7.04 0.02 6.07
CA LEU A 48 -6.77 0.93 4.97
C LEU A 48 -6.51 2.37 5.44
N GLU A 49 -7.19 2.78 6.51
CA GLU A 49 -7.17 4.14 7.07
C GLU A 49 -6.01 4.34 8.06
N ASP A 50 -5.67 3.32 8.83
CA ASP A 50 -4.52 3.30 9.73
C ASP A 50 -3.27 2.80 8.99
N LEU A 51 -2.43 3.74 8.56
CA LEU A 51 -1.19 3.43 7.85
C LEU A 51 -0.07 2.89 8.75
N ASP A 52 -0.20 3.05 10.07
CA ASP A 52 0.81 2.60 11.05
C ASP A 52 0.48 1.21 11.62
N LEU A 53 -0.76 0.73 11.47
CA LEU A 53 -1.16 -0.61 11.88
C LEU A 53 -0.24 -1.68 11.25
N PRO A 54 0.43 -2.53 12.03
CA PRO A 54 1.33 -3.55 11.49
C PRO A 54 0.55 -4.61 10.71
N LEU A 55 0.98 -4.88 9.48
CA LEU A 55 0.40 -5.90 8.61
C LEU A 55 1.45 -6.94 8.21
N ASP A 56 1.01 -8.18 8.00
CA ASP A 56 1.84 -9.17 7.34
C ASP A 56 2.15 -8.74 5.89
N ALA A 57 3.37 -8.97 5.43
CA ALA A 57 3.84 -8.50 4.12
C ALA A 57 3.05 -9.08 2.93
N HIS A 58 2.52 -10.30 3.05
CA HIS A 58 1.67 -10.89 2.00
C HIS A 58 0.27 -10.29 2.03
N PHE A 59 -0.27 -10.07 3.22
CA PHE A 59 -1.57 -9.43 3.40
C PHE A 59 -1.55 -7.98 2.87
N GLU A 60 -0.55 -7.19 3.27
CA GLU A 60 -0.36 -5.82 2.79
C GLU A 60 -0.24 -5.76 1.25
N ARG A 61 0.59 -6.65 0.67
CA ARG A 61 0.75 -6.72 -0.79
C ARG A 61 -0.57 -6.98 -1.49
N GLU A 62 -1.41 -7.82 -0.91
CA GLU A 62 -2.69 -8.18 -1.50
C GLU A 62 -3.74 -7.08 -1.34
N MET A 63 -3.78 -6.39 -0.20
CA MET A 63 -4.58 -5.17 -0.05
C MET A 63 -4.17 -4.10 -1.07
N ALA A 64 -2.87 -3.85 -1.23
CA ALA A 64 -2.35 -2.93 -2.24
C ALA A 64 -2.76 -3.34 -3.67
N ARG A 65 -2.75 -4.65 -3.97
CA ARG A 65 -3.20 -5.19 -5.26
C ARG A 65 -4.69 -4.94 -5.49
N GLN A 66 -5.53 -5.12 -4.46
CA GLN A 66 -6.97 -4.85 -4.55
C GLN A 66 -7.24 -3.36 -4.78
N LEU A 67 -6.57 -2.47 -4.04
CA LEU A 67 -6.64 -1.02 -4.25
C LEU A 67 -6.28 -0.63 -5.68
N GLN A 68 -5.20 -1.21 -6.20
CA GLN A 68 -4.75 -1.03 -7.58
C GLN A 68 -5.80 -1.48 -8.62
N SER A 69 -6.66 -2.44 -8.26
CA SER A 69 -7.78 -2.91 -9.08
C SER A 69 -9.10 -2.15 -8.85
N GLY A 70 -9.09 -1.10 -8.03
CA GLY A 70 -10.28 -0.29 -7.70
C GLY A 70 -11.18 -0.89 -6.61
N GLN A 71 -10.67 -1.83 -5.82
CA GLN A 71 -11.38 -2.40 -4.67
C GLN A 71 -10.75 -1.92 -3.35
N PRO A 72 -11.55 -1.64 -2.31
CA PRO A 72 -13.00 -1.75 -2.26
C PRO A 72 -13.69 -0.57 -2.98
N LEU A 73 -14.88 -0.84 -3.55
CA LEU A 73 -15.74 0.20 -4.11
C LEU A 73 -16.16 1.18 -3.01
N GLY A 74 -15.52 2.35 -2.96
CA GLY A 74 -15.83 3.38 -1.97
C GLY A 74 -14.62 3.92 -1.23
N PHE A 75 -13.45 3.26 -1.31
CA PHE A 75 -12.22 3.83 -0.76
C PHE A 75 -11.94 5.19 -1.40
N LYS A 76 -11.71 6.22 -0.57
CA LYS A 76 -11.44 7.59 -0.99
C LYS A 76 -10.02 7.98 -0.58
N PRO A 77 -9.00 7.74 -1.42
CA PRO A 77 -7.62 8.07 -1.09
C PRO A 77 -7.41 9.56 -0.81
N ALA A 78 -8.28 10.45 -1.32
CA ALA A 78 -8.22 11.87 -0.98
C ALA A 78 -8.54 12.16 0.50
N ARG A 79 -9.17 11.23 1.22
CA ARG A 79 -9.42 11.35 2.67
C ARG A 79 -8.31 10.75 3.52
N THR A 80 -7.63 9.72 3.01
CA THR A 80 -6.70 8.90 3.79
C THR A 80 -5.25 9.14 3.39
N LEU A 81 -4.94 9.05 2.11
CA LEU A 81 -3.58 9.11 1.58
C LEU A 81 -3.15 10.54 1.25
N MET A 82 -4.04 11.34 0.68
CA MET A 82 -3.69 12.69 0.24
C MET A 82 -3.15 13.58 1.38
N PRO A 83 -3.73 13.59 2.60
CA PRO A 83 -3.18 14.39 3.70
C PRO A 83 -1.76 13.97 4.10
N VAL A 84 -1.51 12.67 4.21
CA VAL A 84 -0.17 12.13 4.53
C VAL A 84 0.83 12.46 3.43
N LEU A 85 0.39 12.36 2.18
CA LEU A 85 1.21 12.71 1.02
C LEU A 85 1.55 14.20 1.00
N MET A 86 0.57 15.08 1.24
CA MET A 86 0.78 16.53 1.33
C MET A 86 1.82 16.90 2.39
N GLN A 87 1.80 16.22 3.55
CA GLN A 87 2.82 16.42 4.59
C GLN A 87 4.24 16.09 4.10
N ARG A 88 4.42 15.12 3.19
CA ARG A 88 5.73 14.83 2.57
C ARG A 88 6.22 15.99 1.70
N PHE A 89 5.30 16.74 1.10
CA PHE A 89 5.59 17.97 0.36
C PHE A 89 5.68 19.21 1.27
N GLY A 90 5.58 19.05 2.60
CA GLY A 90 5.60 20.16 3.55
C GLY A 90 4.30 20.95 3.62
N LEU A 91 3.20 20.41 3.10
CA LEU A 91 1.89 21.07 3.04
C LEU A 91 0.94 20.53 4.11
N GLN A 92 0.07 21.39 4.66
CA GLN A 92 -1.04 20.96 5.51
C GLN A 92 -2.37 21.01 4.76
N GLU A 93 -3.23 20.02 4.98
CA GLU A 93 -4.56 19.97 4.36
C GLU A 93 -5.40 21.22 4.70
N ALA A 94 -5.31 21.69 5.94
CA ALA A 94 -6.07 22.86 6.40
C ALA A 94 -5.72 24.14 5.63
N GLU A 95 -4.48 24.29 5.18
CA GLU A 95 -3.99 25.46 4.42
C GLU A 95 -4.51 25.43 2.98
N LEU A 96 -4.65 24.23 2.42
CA LEU A 96 -5.12 24.03 1.06
C LEU A 96 -6.62 23.81 0.93
N ALA A 97 -7.34 23.62 2.03
CA ALA A 97 -8.80 23.46 1.97
C ALA A 97 -9.54 24.65 1.33
N THR A 98 -8.95 25.85 1.38
CA THR A 98 -9.47 27.07 0.76
C THR A 98 -8.90 27.34 -0.64
N ASP A 99 -7.94 26.54 -1.11
CA ASP A 99 -7.35 26.68 -2.43
C ASP A 99 -8.39 26.34 -3.52
N PRO A 100 -8.57 27.20 -4.54
CA PRO A 100 -9.53 26.94 -5.62
C PRO A 100 -9.35 25.60 -6.34
N ASP A 101 -8.12 25.10 -6.47
CA ASP A 101 -7.84 23.83 -7.14
C ASP A 101 -7.90 22.61 -6.20
N TYR A 102 -8.15 22.82 -4.91
CA TYR A 102 -8.20 21.72 -3.94
C TYR A 102 -9.22 20.65 -4.32
N GLY A 103 -10.38 21.05 -4.83
CA GLY A 103 -11.39 20.14 -5.37
C GLY A 103 -10.86 19.28 -6.52
N ALA A 104 -10.10 19.86 -7.43
CA ALA A 104 -9.49 19.15 -8.56
C ALA A 104 -8.41 18.17 -8.08
N MET A 105 -7.54 18.58 -7.16
CA MET A 105 -6.51 17.70 -6.57
C MET A 105 -7.13 16.49 -5.87
N ARG A 106 -8.24 16.69 -5.14
CA ARG A 106 -9.01 15.58 -4.52
C ARG A 106 -9.62 14.65 -5.56
N ALA A 107 -10.15 15.18 -6.66
CA ALA A 107 -10.69 14.37 -7.74
C ALA A 107 -9.58 13.51 -8.39
N THR A 108 -8.42 14.11 -8.69
CA THR A 108 -7.24 13.41 -9.19
C THR A 108 -6.78 12.31 -8.24
N CYS A 109 -6.74 12.59 -6.93
CA CYS A 109 -6.36 11.58 -5.95
C CYS A 109 -7.37 10.42 -5.90
N ASN A 110 -8.67 10.71 -5.85
CA ASN A 110 -9.72 9.68 -5.81
C ASN A 110 -9.81 8.82 -7.08
N GLY A 111 -9.38 9.34 -8.23
CA GLY A 111 -9.29 8.60 -9.49
C GLY A 111 -7.90 8.01 -9.77
N CYS A 112 -6.98 8.05 -8.80
CA CYS A 112 -5.57 7.73 -9.04
C CYS A 112 -5.38 6.26 -9.46
N PRO A 113 -4.82 5.99 -10.66
CA PRO A 113 -4.64 4.64 -11.15
C PRO A 113 -3.49 3.91 -10.46
N VAL A 114 -2.70 4.56 -9.60
CA VAL A 114 -1.57 3.94 -8.88
C VAL A 114 -1.78 3.94 -7.36
N VAL A 115 -3.04 4.02 -6.92
CA VAL A 115 -3.41 4.16 -5.50
C VAL A 115 -2.86 3.01 -4.63
N GLY A 116 -2.79 1.77 -5.17
CA GLY A 116 -2.20 0.64 -4.44
C GLY A 116 -0.71 0.82 -4.16
N ARG A 117 0.05 1.34 -5.14
CA ARG A 117 1.46 1.72 -4.95
C ARG A 117 1.59 2.85 -3.94
N CYS A 118 0.74 3.88 -4.04
CA CYS A 118 0.73 5.02 -3.12
C CYS A 118 0.48 4.56 -1.68
N TRP A 119 -0.57 3.78 -1.44
CA TRP A 119 -0.91 3.27 -0.12
C TRP A 119 0.26 2.51 0.52
N LYS A 120 0.88 1.59 -0.24
CA LYS A 120 2.06 0.84 0.23
C LYS A 120 3.26 1.75 0.53
N ALA A 121 3.52 2.73 -0.33
CA ALA A 121 4.61 3.69 -0.14
C ALA A 121 4.39 4.53 1.13
N MET A 122 3.17 4.98 1.39
CA MET A 122 2.85 5.77 2.59
C MET A 122 3.05 4.96 3.87
N ARG A 123 2.59 3.70 3.89
CA ARG A 123 2.84 2.76 5.00
C ARG A 123 4.33 2.45 5.19
N GLY A 124 5.08 2.38 4.09
CA GLY A 124 6.53 2.15 4.09
C GLY A 124 7.36 3.39 4.45
N GLY A 125 6.74 4.54 4.72
CA GLY A 125 7.46 5.76 5.07
C GLY A 125 8.17 6.43 3.89
N ALA A 126 7.66 6.25 2.67
CA ALA A 126 8.29 6.80 1.46
C ALA A 126 8.54 8.31 1.57
N ASP A 127 9.68 8.73 1.04
CA ASP A 127 10.12 10.12 1.07
C ASP A 127 9.51 10.97 -0.07
N LEU A 128 9.83 12.26 -0.07
CA LEU A 128 9.32 13.22 -1.06
C LEU A 128 9.70 12.85 -2.51
N GLU A 129 10.94 12.42 -2.75
CA GLU A 129 11.42 12.08 -4.11
C GLU A 129 10.71 10.84 -4.63
N GLU A 130 10.55 9.82 -3.78
CA GLU A 130 9.79 8.63 -4.11
C GLU A 130 8.34 8.98 -4.45
N CYS A 131 7.72 9.87 -3.67
CA CYS A 131 6.35 10.35 -3.89
C CYS A 131 6.20 11.10 -5.21
N ARG A 132 7.15 11.98 -5.55
CA ARG A 132 7.18 12.68 -6.85
C ARG A 132 7.21 11.71 -8.03
N GLY A 133 7.92 10.59 -7.88
CA GLY A 133 8.06 9.57 -8.92
C GLY A 133 6.77 8.82 -9.29
N PHE A 134 5.67 8.98 -8.55
CA PHE A 134 4.41 8.31 -8.88
C PHE A 134 3.14 9.14 -8.67
N CYS A 135 3.16 10.20 -7.85
CA CYS A 135 1.96 10.94 -7.53
C CYS A 135 1.53 11.87 -8.68
N PRO A 136 0.31 11.75 -9.21
CA PRO A 136 -0.19 12.65 -10.25
C PRO A 136 -0.40 14.10 -9.76
N ASN A 137 -0.53 14.33 -8.45
CA ASN A 137 -0.63 15.66 -7.86
C ASN A 137 0.74 16.27 -7.49
N ALA A 138 1.86 15.58 -7.75
CA ALA A 138 3.19 16.01 -7.27
C ALA A 138 3.53 17.44 -7.72
N GLU A 139 3.36 17.75 -9.01
CA GLU A 139 3.63 19.09 -9.55
C GLU A 139 2.73 20.17 -8.93
N ALA A 140 1.46 19.84 -8.69
CA ALA A 140 0.51 20.74 -8.06
C ALA A 140 0.88 21.02 -6.59
N PHE A 141 1.41 20.02 -5.88
CA PHE A 141 1.92 20.17 -4.52
C PHE A 141 3.23 20.96 -4.49
N ASP A 142 4.19 20.65 -5.36
CA ASP A 142 5.46 21.38 -5.44
C ASP A 142 5.24 22.87 -5.71
N SER A 143 4.33 23.21 -6.61
CA SER A 143 3.97 24.60 -6.92
C SER A 143 3.40 25.36 -5.72
N ARG A 144 2.76 24.66 -4.78
CA ARG A 144 2.17 25.23 -3.56
C ARG A 144 3.17 25.31 -2.42
N ALA A 145 4.07 24.33 -2.31
CA ALA A 145 5.13 24.31 -1.31
C ALA A 145 6.20 25.39 -1.56
N ALA A 146 6.29 25.92 -2.79
CA ALA A 146 7.20 26.99 -3.16
C ALA A 146 6.67 28.42 -2.93
N GLN A 147 5.41 28.56 -2.49
CA GLN A 147 4.76 29.85 -2.18
C GLN A 147 4.91 30.21 -0.71
#